data_AF-A0A7J4QJJ8-F1
#
_entry.id   AF-A0A7J4QJJ8-F1
#
_cell.length_a   1.000
_cell.length_b   1.000
_cell.length_c   1.000
_cell.angle_alpha   90.00
_cell.angle_beta   90.00
_cell.angle_gamma   90.00
#
_symmetry.space_group_name_H-M   'P 1'
#
loop_
_entity.id
_entity.type
_entity.pdbx_description
1 polymer ?
#
loop_
_entity_poly.entity_id
_entity_poly.type
_entity_poly.pdbx_seq_one_letter_code
_entity_poly.pdbx_strand_id
1 'polypeptide(L)'
;PPPPSTRVHSAAGGYCLPPNNRCYDSNYRYMYHNSASGKSSSSFAPYYYYTPWHEFTFSSNNALPTGASLDKVEYKEYQRYFYSYLSNSNIDFDIKVMEDCGTTRPTLTLSSGSTTTPTSGYYYYQSRYGSSVTNVPSCSGAISASYLTSGYGGTAQKAMINSAVFSPGVDMNGNNYGSYSWKTATFCDNSGSVSCSSSTQAGYIWSALNGTSSVGLSKSFDNSGIATTGTNSNTRQYVYTYTLTSGTTNNYLELTYSGGTDADAPTPTFGEYDGITSYIEGERTFFIELFDNSGIDTTSGNAPSLHYAIDNGTYTTVAATTIGSCGTTATECQFKAQTSDITAGEYVTYYWSFQDMNVDSTGASDPNEGTLPALTGTQTTPTPYWFFVDDVDNAGDDKKFVQLTTDVSAYNSRTPAKNFDRQMTYFDQSDEYYFEFDTSDCGTGSSSCFYSGSSSQNYFYNNWVVQWQTSTYPASSSYNTGGSSPGKVYLDDD
;
A
#
# COMPACT_ATOMS: atom_id res chain seq x y z
N PRO A 1 16.07 11.31 -13.67
CA PRO A 1 15.44 10.59 -12.55
C PRO A 1 14.12 11.26 -12.15
N PRO A 2 13.01 10.52 -11.96
CA PRO A 2 11.86 11.07 -11.26
C PRO A 2 12.28 11.46 -9.83
N PRO A 3 11.75 12.56 -9.27
CA PRO A 3 12.03 12.95 -7.89
C PRO A 3 11.51 11.88 -6.91
N PRO A 4 12.16 11.68 -5.75
CA PRO A 4 11.79 10.65 -4.80
C PRO A 4 10.37 10.90 -4.25
N SER A 5 9.64 9.83 -3.99
CA SER A 5 8.29 9.92 -3.44
C SER A 5 7.94 8.79 -2.49
N THR A 6 7.09 9.10 -1.51
CA THR A 6 6.50 8.14 -0.59
C THR A 6 5.01 8.02 -0.89
N ARG A 7 4.49 6.78 -0.86
CA ARG A 7 3.05 6.51 -1.05
C ARG A 7 2.41 6.08 0.26
N VAL A 8 1.22 6.60 0.52
CA VAL A 8 0.41 6.25 1.68
C VAL A 8 -0.96 5.81 1.19
N HIS A 9 -1.22 4.51 1.30
CA HIS A 9 -2.49 3.93 0.89
C HIS A 9 -3.60 4.22 1.90
N SER A 10 -4.83 4.26 1.43
CA SER A 10 -6.00 4.43 2.32
C SER A 10 -6.09 3.20 3.23
N ALA A 11 -6.04 3.44 4.54
CA ALA A 11 -6.06 2.42 5.58
C ALA A 11 -7.49 2.00 5.95
N ALA A 12 -8.38 2.99 6.06
CA ALA A 12 -9.79 2.79 6.36
C ALA A 12 -10.67 3.74 5.53
N GLY A 13 -11.99 3.57 5.63
CA GLY A 13 -12.94 4.47 4.99
C GLY A 13 -14.24 3.81 4.57
N GLY A 14 -15.05 4.60 3.87
CA GLY A 14 -16.30 4.15 3.27
C GLY A 14 -17.09 5.33 2.74
N TYR A 15 -18.33 5.44 3.18
CA TYR A 15 -19.20 6.50 2.74
C TYR A 15 -20.18 6.89 3.84
N CYS A 16 -20.53 8.16 3.85
CA CYS A 16 -21.55 8.71 4.70
C CYS A 16 -22.86 8.87 3.92
N LEU A 17 -23.96 8.79 4.66
CA LEU A 17 -25.31 9.16 4.25
C LEU A 17 -25.66 10.46 4.97
N PRO A 18 -25.37 11.62 4.36
CA PRO A 18 -25.82 12.92 4.85
C PRO A 18 -27.32 12.99 5.23
N PRO A 19 -28.25 12.30 4.52
CA PRO A 19 -29.65 12.17 4.94
C PRO A 19 -29.90 11.75 6.39
N ASN A 20 -29.11 10.78 6.87
CA ASN A 20 -29.39 10.05 8.10
C ASN A 20 -28.31 10.26 9.17
N ASN A 21 -27.31 11.09 8.89
CA ASN A 21 -26.11 11.27 9.71
C ASN A 21 -25.36 9.96 9.98
N ARG A 22 -25.36 9.02 9.03
CA ARG A 22 -24.71 7.70 9.19
C ARG A 22 -23.46 7.64 8.36
N CYS A 23 -22.43 6.95 8.83
CA CYS A 23 -21.26 6.62 8.02
C CYS A 23 -20.97 5.14 8.16
N TYR A 24 -20.55 4.52 7.07
CA TYR A 24 -20.31 3.09 6.98
C TYR A 24 -18.87 2.86 6.57
N ASP A 25 -18.28 1.80 7.10
CA ASP A 25 -17.07 1.21 6.58
C ASP A 25 -17.42 0.36 5.36
N SER A 26 -16.60 0.45 4.34
CA SER A 26 -16.76 -0.35 3.12
C SER A 26 -15.41 -0.45 2.42
N ASN A 27 -15.29 -1.27 1.38
CA ASN A 27 -14.22 -1.08 0.39
C ASN A 27 -14.70 -0.25 -0.80
N TYR A 28 -16.01 0.01 -0.88
CA TYR A 28 -16.60 0.89 -1.88
C TYR A 28 -16.77 2.30 -1.32
N ARG A 29 -16.29 3.29 -2.06
CA ARG A 29 -16.36 4.70 -1.67
C ARG A 29 -17.36 5.39 -2.58
N TYR A 30 -18.61 5.50 -2.14
CA TYR A 30 -19.69 6.05 -2.95
C TYR A 30 -19.77 7.57 -2.84
N MET A 31 -19.84 8.25 -3.97
CA MET A 31 -20.29 9.63 -4.07
C MET A 31 -21.56 9.67 -4.90
N TYR A 32 -22.60 10.30 -4.36
CA TYR A 32 -23.86 10.45 -5.06
C TYR A 32 -24.46 11.82 -4.81
N HIS A 33 -24.52 12.58 -5.89
CA HIS A 33 -25.14 13.89 -5.98
C HIS A 33 -26.36 13.79 -6.89
N ASN A 34 -27.45 14.44 -6.49
CA ASN A 34 -28.65 14.53 -7.30
C ASN A 34 -29.34 15.87 -7.11
N SER A 35 -30.26 16.21 -8.01
CA SER A 35 -31.21 17.30 -7.84
C SER A 35 -32.62 16.85 -8.21
N ALA A 36 -33.67 17.53 -7.74
CA ALA A 36 -35.03 17.20 -8.17
C ALA A 36 -35.28 17.51 -9.66
N SER A 37 -34.65 18.58 -10.17
CA SER A 37 -34.76 19.08 -11.54
C SER A 37 -33.47 19.82 -11.93
N GLY A 38 -33.37 20.35 -13.14
CA GLY A 38 -32.22 21.17 -13.54
C GLY A 38 -32.19 22.55 -12.88
N LYS A 39 -31.03 23.21 -12.91
CA LYS A 39 -30.73 24.45 -12.16
C LYS A 39 -31.64 25.63 -12.54
N SER A 40 -32.17 25.65 -13.77
CA SER A 40 -33.13 26.66 -14.26
C SER A 40 -34.56 26.43 -13.79
N SER A 41 -34.86 25.30 -13.14
CA SER A 41 -36.20 24.96 -12.70
C SER A 41 -36.53 25.58 -11.33
N SER A 42 -37.78 25.99 -11.15
CA SER A 42 -38.30 26.45 -9.86
C SER A 42 -38.35 25.35 -8.78
N SER A 43 -38.25 24.08 -9.19
CA SER A 43 -38.16 22.92 -8.29
C SER A 43 -36.72 22.46 -8.03
N PHE A 44 -35.71 23.20 -8.49
CA PHE A 44 -34.30 22.82 -8.33
C PHE A 44 -33.95 22.62 -6.86
N ALA A 45 -33.37 21.46 -6.53
CA ALA A 45 -33.06 21.07 -5.17
C ALA A 45 -31.86 20.11 -5.13
N PRO A 46 -30.61 20.61 -5.11
CA PRO A 46 -29.41 19.79 -5.15
C PRO A 46 -29.08 19.20 -3.77
N TYR A 47 -28.71 17.93 -3.70
CA TYR A 47 -28.36 17.27 -2.46
C TYR A 47 -27.31 16.18 -2.67
N TYR A 48 -26.53 15.93 -1.61
CA TYR A 48 -25.75 14.71 -1.50
C TYR A 48 -26.56 13.62 -0.81
N TYR A 49 -26.55 12.44 -1.41
CA TYR A 49 -27.08 11.22 -0.82
C TYR A 49 -25.96 10.35 -0.24
N TYR A 50 -24.80 10.33 -0.92
CA TYR A 50 -23.57 9.71 -0.42
C TYR A 50 -22.38 10.66 -0.57
N THR A 51 -21.53 10.71 0.45
CA THR A 51 -20.21 11.35 0.40
C THR A 51 -19.16 10.33 0.87
N PRO A 52 -18.12 10.04 0.08
CA PRO A 52 -17.10 9.09 0.48
C PRO A 52 -16.23 9.70 1.58
N TRP A 53 -15.62 8.86 2.40
CA TRP A 53 -14.57 9.27 3.33
C TRP A 53 -13.44 8.25 3.29
N HIS A 54 -12.22 8.76 3.40
CA HIS A 54 -10.99 7.99 3.32
C HIS A 54 -10.11 8.40 4.48
N GLU A 55 -9.52 7.42 5.15
CA GLU A 55 -8.49 7.65 6.14
C GLU A 55 -7.13 7.25 5.58
N PHE A 56 -6.16 8.15 5.69
CA PHE A 56 -4.75 7.91 5.40
C PHE A 56 -3.97 8.02 6.69
N THR A 57 -3.40 6.92 7.15
CA THR A 57 -2.64 6.84 8.40
C THR A 57 -1.16 6.86 8.08
N PHE A 58 -0.44 7.83 8.65
CA PHE A 58 1.00 7.95 8.54
C PHE A 58 1.69 7.23 9.71
N SER A 59 2.74 6.49 9.40
CA SER A 59 3.60 5.79 10.35
C SER A 59 5.06 6.20 10.16
N SER A 60 5.97 5.68 10.98
CA SER A 60 7.43 5.85 10.80
C SER A 60 7.90 5.41 9.41
N ASN A 61 7.24 4.41 8.81
CA ASN A 61 7.57 3.91 7.48
C ASN A 61 7.23 4.90 6.36
N ASN A 62 6.49 5.96 6.68
CA ASN A 62 6.18 7.03 5.75
C ASN A 62 7.02 8.29 5.98
N ALA A 63 7.84 8.32 7.05
CA ALA A 63 8.62 9.49 7.39
C ALA A 63 9.55 9.87 6.22
N LEU A 64 9.62 11.18 5.93
CA LEU A 64 10.59 11.67 4.97
C LEU A 64 11.97 11.78 5.63
N PRO A 65 13.06 11.76 4.84
CA PRO A 65 14.39 12.00 5.35
C PRO A 65 14.49 13.28 6.19
N THR A 66 15.38 13.28 7.17
CA THR A 66 15.52 14.42 8.08
C THR A 66 15.94 15.67 7.31
N GLY A 67 15.15 16.73 7.40
CA GLY A 67 15.39 17.99 6.67
C GLY A 67 14.82 18.02 5.25
N ALA A 68 14.10 16.98 4.83
CA ALA A 68 13.38 16.98 3.55
C ALA A 68 12.25 18.01 3.55
N SER A 69 12.00 18.58 2.38
CA SER A 69 10.85 19.44 2.12
C SER A 69 9.89 18.79 1.13
N LEU A 70 8.60 19.00 1.36
CA LEU A 70 7.55 18.52 0.47
C LEU A 70 7.49 19.38 -0.80
N ASP A 71 7.57 18.72 -1.95
CA ASP A 71 7.55 19.38 -3.27
C ASP A 71 6.23 19.22 -4.00
N LYS A 72 5.57 18.08 -3.82
CA LYS A 72 4.28 17.82 -4.45
C LYS A 72 3.44 16.89 -3.59
N VAL A 73 2.13 17.17 -3.54
CA VAL A 73 1.16 16.29 -2.88
C VAL A 73 0.04 15.97 -3.84
N GLU A 74 -0.09 14.69 -4.17
CA GLU A 74 -1.13 14.19 -5.04
C GLU A 74 -2.01 13.15 -4.33
N TYR A 75 -3.32 13.23 -4.55
CA TYR A 75 -4.24 12.13 -4.26
C TYR A 75 -4.55 11.38 -5.54
N LYS A 76 -4.32 10.07 -5.52
CA LYS A 76 -4.59 9.14 -6.62
C LYS A 76 -5.80 8.28 -6.28
N GLU A 77 -6.79 8.32 -7.16
CA GLU A 77 -8.04 7.60 -7.00
C GLU A 77 -8.31 6.67 -8.17
N TYR A 78 -8.60 5.40 -7.90
CA TYR A 78 -9.03 4.48 -8.94
C TYR A 78 -10.57 4.51 -9.08
N GLN A 79 -11.05 5.25 -10.07
CA GLN A 79 -12.47 5.38 -10.37
C GLN A 79 -12.99 4.06 -10.96
N ARG A 80 -13.80 3.31 -10.21
CA ARG A 80 -14.34 2.02 -10.68
C ARG A 80 -15.58 2.18 -11.53
N TYR A 81 -16.44 3.12 -11.18
CA TYR A 81 -17.67 3.38 -11.89
C TYR A 81 -18.02 4.87 -11.87
N PHE A 82 -18.60 5.33 -12.97
CA PHE A 82 -19.15 6.67 -13.09
C PHE A 82 -20.40 6.64 -13.98
N TYR A 83 -21.42 7.39 -13.57
CA TYR A 83 -22.62 7.62 -14.35
C TYR A 83 -23.23 8.98 -14.06
N SER A 84 -23.64 9.70 -15.11
CA SER A 84 -24.28 11.00 -14.99
C SER A 84 -25.32 11.25 -16.07
N TYR A 85 -26.28 12.15 -15.77
CA TYR A 85 -27.18 12.74 -16.76
C TYR A 85 -26.61 14.01 -17.39
N LEU A 86 -25.55 14.58 -16.80
CA LEU A 86 -24.86 15.75 -17.30
C LEU A 86 -23.85 15.32 -18.38
N SER A 87 -23.52 16.24 -19.28
CA SER A 87 -22.39 16.01 -20.19
C SER A 87 -21.08 16.05 -19.39
N ASN A 88 -20.09 15.25 -19.82
CA ASN A 88 -18.79 15.15 -19.13
C ASN A 88 -18.05 16.50 -19.00
N SER A 89 -18.33 17.46 -19.90
CA SER A 89 -17.78 18.82 -19.85
C SER A 89 -18.36 19.71 -18.74
N ASN A 90 -19.36 19.23 -18.01
CA ASN A 90 -20.09 19.96 -16.97
C ASN A 90 -19.99 19.22 -15.62
N ILE A 91 -18.95 18.42 -15.43
CA ILE A 91 -18.78 17.61 -14.24
C ILE A 91 -17.37 17.87 -13.76
N ASP A 92 -17.27 18.43 -12.56
CA ASP A 92 -16.01 18.62 -11.87
C ASP A 92 -16.15 17.96 -10.50
N PHE A 93 -15.07 17.37 -10.00
CA PHE A 93 -15.03 16.82 -8.66
C PHE A 93 -13.96 17.51 -7.86
N ASP A 94 -14.30 17.87 -6.63
CA ASP A 94 -13.37 18.36 -5.65
C ASP A 94 -12.90 17.22 -4.77
N ILE A 95 -11.60 17.16 -4.53
CA ILE A 95 -11.03 16.40 -3.42
C ILE A 95 -10.71 17.34 -2.28
N LYS A 96 -11.18 16.96 -1.11
CA LYS A 96 -11.14 17.77 0.11
C LYS A 96 -10.32 17.02 1.15
N VAL A 97 -9.29 17.68 1.68
CA VAL A 97 -8.78 17.30 2.99
C VAL A 97 -9.85 17.70 4.00
N MET A 98 -10.27 16.74 4.81
CA MET A 98 -11.36 16.91 5.75
C MET A 98 -10.90 17.81 6.90
N GLU A 99 -11.52 18.99 7.02
CA GLU A 99 -11.31 19.95 8.07
C GLU A 99 -12.35 19.84 9.20
N ASP A 100 -12.06 20.41 10.37
CA ASP A 100 -13.08 20.57 11.41
C ASP A 100 -14.05 21.71 11.01
N CYS A 101 -15.24 21.29 10.60
CA CYS A 101 -16.37 22.18 10.26
C CYS A 101 -17.48 22.12 11.33
N GLY A 102 -17.18 21.59 12.52
CA GLY A 102 -18.16 21.34 13.58
C GLY A 102 -19.28 20.37 13.17
N THR A 103 -20.35 20.32 13.96
CA THR A 103 -21.46 19.35 13.78
C THR A 103 -22.79 19.97 13.34
N THR A 104 -22.84 21.29 13.21
CA THR A 104 -24.07 22.03 12.91
C THR A 104 -24.38 21.97 11.42
N ARG A 105 -25.62 21.62 11.05
CA ARG A 105 -26.05 21.61 9.64
C ARG A 105 -26.39 23.03 9.16
N PRO A 106 -26.20 23.33 7.88
CA PRO A 106 -26.62 24.61 7.31
C PRO A 106 -28.15 24.78 7.38
N THR A 107 -28.59 26.03 7.43
CA THR A 107 -30.01 26.40 7.43
C THR A 107 -30.42 26.95 6.06
N LEU A 108 -31.61 26.59 5.57
CA LEU A 108 -32.17 27.17 4.34
C LEU A 108 -33.08 28.35 4.70
N THR A 109 -32.79 29.51 4.13
CA THR A 109 -33.64 30.71 4.22
C THR A 109 -34.44 30.84 2.93
N LEU A 110 -35.76 30.73 3.03
CA LEU A 110 -36.66 30.91 1.89
C LEU A 110 -36.81 32.40 1.55
N SER A 111 -37.18 32.72 0.31
CA SER A 111 -37.51 34.08 -0.15
C SER A 111 -38.61 34.78 0.66
N SER A 112 -39.43 34.01 1.39
CA SER A 112 -40.41 34.53 2.36
C SER A 112 -39.80 34.99 3.69
N GLY A 113 -38.48 34.85 3.88
CA GLY A 113 -37.77 35.13 5.14
C GLY A 113 -37.86 34.01 6.18
N SER A 114 -38.61 32.94 5.90
CA SER A 114 -38.70 31.78 6.79
C SER A 114 -37.44 30.92 6.70
N THR A 115 -36.88 30.58 7.86
CA THR A 115 -35.74 29.66 7.98
C THR A 115 -36.23 28.24 8.27
N THR A 116 -35.74 27.27 7.51
CA THR A 116 -35.97 25.85 7.78
C THR A 116 -34.63 25.13 7.85
N THR A 117 -34.42 24.36 8.91
CA THR A 117 -33.38 23.34 8.90
C THR A 117 -33.95 22.17 8.12
N PRO A 118 -33.29 21.65 7.07
CA PRO A 118 -33.82 20.55 6.30
C PRO A 118 -34.08 19.33 7.22
N THR A 119 -35.37 19.07 7.49
CA THR A 119 -35.87 18.01 8.36
C THR A 119 -36.09 16.68 7.64
N SER A 120 -35.97 16.67 6.31
CA SER A 120 -36.13 15.47 5.48
C SER A 120 -34.81 15.12 4.81
N GLY A 121 -34.23 13.97 5.20
CA GLY A 121 -33.50 12.98 4.39
C GLY A 121 -32.56 13.43 3.27
N TYR A 122 -32.14 14.68 3.21
CA TYR A 122 -31.36 15.26 2.13
C TYR A 122 -30.51 16.42 2.69
N TYR A 123 -29.24 16.44 2.33
CA TYR A 123 -28.29 17.45 2.79
C TYR A 123 -28.10 18.49 1.68
N TYR A 124 -28.66 19.68 1.90
CA TYR A 124 -28.60 20.78 0.96
C TYR A 124 -27.44 21.70 1.32
N TYR A 125 -26.55 21.89 0.37
CA TYR A 125 -25.28 22.62 0.56
C TYR A 125 -25.17 23.86 -0.32
N GLN A 126 -26.16 24.09 -1.19
CA GLN A 126 -26.23 25.26 -2.07
C GLN A 126 -27.66 25.81 -2.16
N SER A 127 -27.75 27.09 -2.53
CA SER A 127 -28.99 27.81 -2.81
C SER A 127 -29.88 27.07 -3.80
N ARG A 128 -31.18 27.05 -3.53
CA ARG A 128 -32.21 26.56 -4.45
C ARG A 128 -32.93 27.73 -5.09
N TYR A 129 -33.74 27.47 -6.10
CA TYR A 129 -34.58 28.52 -6.68
C TYR A 129 -35.41 29.22 -5.60
N GLY A 130 -35.19 30.54 -5.44
CA GLY A 130 -35.89 31.35 -4.44
C GLY A 130 -35.50 31.10 -2.97
N SER A 131 -34.32 30.54 -2.67
CA SER A 131 -33.80 30.38 -1.30
C SER A 131 -32.28 30.50 -1.24
N SER A 132 -31.74 30.91 -0.10
CA SER A 132 -30.30 30.96 0.17
C SER A 132 -29.92 29.97 1.27
N VAL A 133 -28.71 29.40 1.16
CA VAL A 133 -28.11 28.67 2.27
C VAL A 133 -27.46 29.68 3.21
N THR A 134 -27.76 29.54 4.49
CA THR A 134 -27.34 30.42 5.59
C THR A 134 -26.80 29.56 6.73
N ASN A 135 -25.97 30.15 7.61
CA ASN A 135 -25.26 29.39 8.65
C ASN A 135 -24.40 28.25 8.07
N VAL A 136 -23.70 28.52 6.97
CA VAL A 136 -22.71 27.59 6.41
C VAL A 136 -21.59 27.43 7.45
N PRO A 137 -21.24 26.20 7.85
CA PRO A 137 -20.15 25.98 8.79
C PRO A 137 -18.83 26.55 8.28
N SER A 138 -18.09 27.22 9.16
CA SER A 138 -16.69 27.57 8.90
C SER A 138 -15.82 26.34 9.18
N CYS A 139 -14.94 26.02 8.25
CA CYS A 139 -13.98 24.93 8.39
C CYS A 139 -12.59 25.50 8.71
N SER A 140 -11.89 24.89 9.66
CA SER A 140 -10.50 25.24 9.97
C SER A 140 -9.82 24.12 10.75
N GLY A 141 -8.55 23.85 10.43
CA GLY A 141 -7.78 22.76 11.02
C GLY A 141 -8.20 21.40 10.46
N ALA A 142 -7.28 20.43 10.46
CA ALA A 142 -7.62 19.06 10.10
C ALA A 142 -8.67 18.48 11.05
N ILE A 143 -9.61 17.69 10.52
CA ILE A 143 -10.55 16.93 11.35
C ILE A 143 -9.78 15.98 12.26
N SER A 144 -10.22 15.83 13.51
CA SER A 144 -9.62 14.86 14.44
C SER A 144 -9.70 13.44 13.86
N ALA A 145 -8.61 12.69 13.93
CA ALA A 145 -8.57 11.27 13.56
C ALA A 145 -9.64 10.46 14.31
N SER A 146 -9.96 10.82 15.55
CA SER A 146 -11.02 10.16 16.33
C SER A 146 -12.43 10.31 15.74
N TYR A 147 -12.62 11.22 14.78
CA TYR A 147 -13.89 11.39 14.07
C TYR A 147 -13.96 10.64 12.74
N LEU A 148 -12.84 10.10 12.25
CA LEU A 148 -12.77 9.29 11.03
C LEU A 148 -13.27 7.86 11.28
N THR A 149 -14.55 7.71 11.62
CA THR A 149 -15.11 6.42 12.05
C THR A 149 -16.56 6.22 11.65
N SER A 150 -16.92 4.99 11.28
CA SER A 150 -18.31 4.62 10.99
C SER A 150 -19.22 4.73 12.21
N GLY A 151 -20.54 4.83 11.97
CA GLY A 151 -21.52 4.92 13.03
C GLY A 151 -22.86 5.51 12.61
N TYR A 152 -23.74 5.68 13.59
CA TYR A 152 -25.16 5.94 13.37
C TYR A 152 -25.63 7.22 14.09
N GLY A 153 -25.27 8.40 13.55
CA GLY A 153 -25.81 9.69 14.00
C GLY A 153 -25.04 10.38 15.13
N GLY A 154 -23.87 9.87 15.51
CA GLY A 154 -23.02 10.45 16.55
C GLY A 154 -22.31 11.73 16.11
N THR A 155 -21.56 12.32 17.04
CA THR A 155 -20.75 13.54 16.82
C THR A 155 -19.77 13.37 15.66
N ALA A 156 -19.03 12.25 15.63
CA ALA A 156 -18.06 11.93 14.59
C ALA A 156 -18.69 11.92 13.19
N GLN A 157 -19.83 11.24 13.02
CA GLN A 157 -20.49 11.15 11.71
C GLN A 157 -21.01 12.51 11.23
N LYS A 158 -21.54 13.34 12.13
CA LYS A 158 -21.96 14.71 11.78
C LYS A 158 -20.77 15.58 11.37
N ALA A 159 -19.67 15.51 12.11
CA ALA A 159 -18.44 16.24 11.80
C ALA A 159 -17.87 15.81 10.44
N MET A 160 -17.78 14.50 10.17
CA MET A 160 -17.34 13.98 8.88
C MET A 160 -18.24 14.42 7.72
N ILE A 161 -19.57 14.38 7.88
CA ILE A 161 -20.49 14.83 6.82
C ILE A 161 -20.32 16.31 6.54
N ASN A 162 -20.23 17.14 7.58
CA ASN A 162 -19.99 18.57 7.41
C ASN A 162 -18.64 18.83 6.72
N SER A 163 -17.60 18.12 7.16
CA SER A 163 -16.26 18.20 6.61
C SER A 163 -16.21 17.81 5.13
N ALA A 164 -16.82 16.68 4.78
CA ALA A 164 -16.89 16.18 3.41
C ALA A 164 -17.59 17.16 2.44
N VAL A 165 -18.54 17.95 2.94
CA VAL A 165 -19.31 18.88 2.12
C VAL A 165 -18.64 20.26 2.05
N PHE A 166 -18.15 20.78 3.19
CA PHE A 166 -17.76 22.19 3.31
C PHE A 166 -16.27 22.47 3.34
N SER A 167 -15.42 21.47 3.58
CA SER A 167 -13.98 21.70 3.52
C SER A 167 -13.58 22.22 2.14
N PRO A 168 -12.60 23.12 2.02
CA PRO A 168 -12.09 23.58 0.73
C PRO A 168 -11.59 22.40 -0.12
N GLY A 169 -11.96 22.40 -1.40
CA GLY A 169 -11.58 21.37 -2.37
C GLY A 169 -10.45 21.81 -3.29
N VAL A 170 -9.78 20.84 -3.90
CA VAL A 170 -8.96 21.03 -5.10
C VAL A 170 -9.50 20.17 -6.23
N ASP A 171 -9.39 20.67 -7.45
CA ASP A 171 -9.93 19.99 -8.63
C ASP A 171 -9.27 18.62 -8.83
N MET A 172 -10.10 17.61 -9.10
CA MET A 172 -9.63 16.31 -9.58
C MET A 172 -9.45 16.37 -11.10
N ASN A 173 -8.20 16.42 -11.54
CA ASN A 173 -7.84 16.39 -12.95
C ASN A 173 -8.34 15.12 -13.65
N GLY A 174 -9.13 15.31 -14.71
CA GLY A 174 -9.55 14.25 -15.63
C GLY A 174 -10.86 14.53 -16.34
N ASN A 175 -10.85 15.38 -17.38
CA ASN A 175 -12.00 15.74 -18.24
C ASN A 175 -12.70 14.57 -18.95
N ASN A 176 -12.32 13.32 -18.67
CA ASN A 176 -12.96 12.10 -19.13
C ASN A 176 -13.19 11.19 -17.92
N TYR A 177 -14.33 11.30 -17.26
CA TYR A 177 -14.73 10.45 -16.13
C TYR A 177 -15.14 9.04 -16.58
N GLY A 178 -14.29 8.37 -17.37
CA GLY A 178 -14.47 6.97 -17.72
C GLY A 178 -14.30 6.07 -16.49
N SER A 179 -15.15 5.04 -16.40
CA SER A 179 -14.98 3.94 -15.46
C SER A 179 -13.62 3.24 -15.68
N TYR A 180 -13.07 2.65 -14.63
CA TYR A 180 -11.82 1.86 -14.64
C TYR A 180 -10.56 2.67 -14.97
N SER A 181 -10.39 3.85 -14.35
CA SER A 181 -9.20 4.69 -14.58
C SER A 181 -8.70 5.41 -13.33
N TRP A 182 -7.39 5.66 -13.27
CA TRP A 182 -6.78 6.51 -12.26
C TRP A 182 -7.10 7.99 -12.51
N LYS A 183 -7.44 8.69 -11.43
CA LYS A 183 -7.67 10.13 -11.37
C LYS A 183 -6.70 10.74 -10.36
N THR A 184 -6.32 11.99 -10.58
CA THR A 184 -5.35 12.70 -9.72
C THR A 184 -5.94 14.02 -9.28
N ALA A 185 -5.83 14.33 -7.99
CA ALA A 185 -6.00 15.68 -7.48
C ALA A 185 -4.67 16.15 -6.91
N THR A 186 -4.27 17.38 -7.21
CA THR A 186 -2.96 17.93 -6.81
C THR A 186 -3.19 19.05 -5.81
N PHE A 187 -2.81 18.84 -4.55
CA PHE A 187 -3.00 19.83 -3.47
C PHE A 187 -1.93 20.92 -3.48
N CYS A 188 -0.73 20.57 -3.95
CA CYS A 188 0.36 21.49 -4.18
C CYS A 188 1.39 20.88 -5.12
N ASP A 189 2.11 21.74 -5.82
CA ASP A 189 3.26 21.42 -6.66
C ASP A 189 4.16 22.67 -6.68
N ASN A 190 5.38 22.56 -6.15
CA ASN A 190 6.36 23.66 -6.13
C ASN A 190 6.75 24.13 -7.54
N SER A 191 6.53 23.32 -8.58
CA SER A 191 6.69 23.71 -9.99
C SER A 191 5.40 24.27 -10.62
N GLY A 192 4.27 24.17 -9.90
CA GLY A 192 2.94 24.58 -10.34
C GLY A 192 2.50 25.94 -9.80
N SER A 193 1.17 26.14 -9.75
CA SER A 193 0.56 27.41 -9.32
C SER A 193 0.40 27.56 -7.80
N VAL A 194 0.44 26.45 -7.05
CA VAL A 194 0.27 26.43 -5.59
C VAL A 194 1.45 25.67 -4.98
N SER A 195 2.34 26.38 -4.27
CA SER A 195 3.47 25.77 -3.58
C SER A 195 3.03 24.97 -2.36
N CYS A 196 3.78 23.93 -2.00
CA CYS A 196 3.45 23.12 -0.82
C CYS A 196 3.63 23.88 0.49
N SER A 197 4.45 24.94 0.50
CA SER A 197 4.59 25.85 1.64
C SER A 197 3.41 26.80 1.85
N SER A 198 2.57 27.01 0.84
CA SER A 198 1.41 27.93 0.90
C SER A 198 0.05 27.21 0.90
N SER A 199 0.03 25.94 0.51
CA SER A 199 -1.19 25.12 0.52
C SER A 199 -1.60 24.73 1.95
N THR A 200 -2.77 25.19 2.37
CA THR A 200 -3.33 24.85 3.69
C THR A 200 -3.60 23.35 3.82
N GLN A 201 -4.16 22.73 2.77
CA GLN A 201 -4.41 21.30 2.72
C GLN A 201 -3.12 20.48 2.76
N ALA A 202 -2.08 20.90 2.03
CA ALA A 202 -0.76 20.26 2.12
C ALA A 202 -0.16 20.38 3.52
N GLY A 203 -0.36 21.53 4.19
CA GLY A 203 0.05 21.74 5.57
C GLY A 203 -0.59 20.74 6.56
N TYR A 204 -1.87 20.40 6.38
CA TYR A 204 -2.52 19.36 7.20
C TYR A 204 -1.95 17.97 6.94
N ILE A 205 -1.73 17.62 5.67
CA ILE A 205 -1.11 16.34 5.28
C ILE A 205 0.31 16.25 5.85
N TRP A 206 1.10 17.33 5.74
CA TRP A 206 2.44 17.44 6.31
C TRP A 206 2.47 17.31 7.83
N SER A 207 1.48 17.91 8.51
CA SER A 207 1.36 17.81 9.97
C SER A 207 1.02 16.39 10.40
N ALA A 208 0.13 15.70 9.66
CA ALA A 208 -0.22 14.30 9.95
C ALA A 208 0.97 13.36 9.71
N LEU A 209 1.75 13.61 8.66
CA LEU A 209 2.99 12.88 8.34
C LEU A 209 4.01 12.96 9.48
N ASN A 210 4.37 14.17 9.89
CA ASN A 210 5.35 14.37 10.96
C ASN A 210 4.83 13.97 12.35
N GLY A 211 3.51 13.97 12.54
CA GLY A 211 2.86 13.57 13.79
C GLY A 211 2.56 12.08 13.90
N THR A 212 2.89 11.26 12.90
CA THR A 212 2.48 9.83 12.82
C THR A 212 0.97 9.66 13.10
N SER A 213 0.15 10.47 12.42
CA SER A 213 -1.29 10.60 12.63
C SER A 213 -2.07 10.23 11.37
N SER A 214 -3.39 10.24 11.44
CA SER A 214 -4.25 10.13 10.27
C SER A 214 -4.70 11.49 9.73
N VAL A 215 -4.98 11.53 8.43
CA VAL A 215 -5.73 12.61 7.77
C VAL A 215 -6.95 12.01 7.04
N GLY A 216 -8.07 12.73 7.10
CA GLY A 216 -9.28 12.36 6.39
C GLY A 216 -9.36 13.05 5.04
N LEU A 217 -9.76 12.34 3.99
CA LEU A 217 -10.10 12.92 2.69
C LEU A 217 -11.53 12.56 2.27
N SER A 218 -12.14 13.42 1.48
CA SER A 218 -13.44 13.19 0.86
C SER A 218 -13.46 13.70 -0.58
N LYS A 219 -14.48 13.27 -1.32
CA LYS A 219 -14.77 13.70 -2.68
C LYS A 219 -16.17 14.28 -2.75
N SER A 220 -16.32 15.40 -3.42
CA SER A 220 -17.62 16.00 -3.70
C SER A 220 -17.76 16.41 -5.15
N PHE A 221 -19.00 16.52 -5.60
CA PHE A 221 -19.30 17.12 -6.90
C PHE A 221 -19.15 18.64 -6.83
N ASP A 222 -18.29 19.22 -7.66
CA ASP A 222 -18.22 20.67 -7.83
C ASP A 222 -19.30 21.13 -8.82
N ASN A 223 -20.04 22.15 -8.41
CA ASN A 223 -21.15 22.75 -9.15
C ASN A 223 -20.84 24.21 -9.54
N SER A 224 -19.61 24.68 -9.29
CA SER A 224 -19.16 26.05 -9.56
C SER A 224 -19.17 26.36 -11.07
N GLY A 225 -18.73 25.41 -11.90
CA GLY A 225 -18.72 25.51 -13.37
C GLY A 225 -20.10 25.46 -14.04
N ILE A 226 -21.15 25.03 -13.33
CA ILE A 226 -22.50 24.84 -13.91
C ILE A 226 -23.33 26.14 -13.90
N ALA A 227 -22.77 27.27 -13.46
CA ALA A 227 -23.40 28.57 -13.66
C ALA A 227 -22.42 29.73 -13.85
N THR A 228 -22.03 30.00 -15.09
CA THR A 228 -21.53 31.34 -15.45
C THR A 228 -21.91 31.85 -16.84
N THR A 229 -22.56 31.08 -17.73
CA THR A 229 -23.07 31.64 -18.99
C THR A 229 -24.31 30.93 -19.51
N GLY A 230 -25.51 31.46 -19.24
CA GLY A 230 -26.70 31.31 -20.10
C GLY A 230 -27.27 29.91 -20.38
N THR A 231 -26.68 28.82 -19.88
CA THR A 231 -27.17 27.47 -20.16
C THR A 231 -28.30 27.12 -19.20
N ASN A 232 -29.53 27.32 -19.68
CA ASN A 232 -30.78 26.84 -19.12
C ASN A 232 -30.80 25.29 -19.06
N SER A 233 -29.94 24.69 -18.23
CA SER A 233 -29.92 23.24 -18.09
C SER A 233 -31.11 22.83 -17.23
N ASN A 234 -32.21 22.47 -17.91
CA ASN A 234 -33.34 21.76 -17.33
C ASN A 234 -32.97 20.32 -16.93
N THR A 235 -31.76 19.87 -17.24
CA THR A 235 -31.27 18.53 -16.95
C THR A 235 -30.99 18.37 -15.46
N ARG A 236 -31.58 17.32 -14.88
CA ARG A 236 -31.33 16.90 -13.51
C ARG A 236 -29.83 16.61 -13.29
N GLN A 237 -29.26 17.14 -12.20
CA GLN A 237 -27.86 16.96 -11.83
C GLN A 237 -27.62 15.60 -11.16
N TYR A 238 -27.85 14.51 -11.89
CA TYR A 238 -27.57 13.17 -11.39
C TYR A 238 -26.11 12.83 -11.63
N VAL A 239 -25.33 12.59 -10.58
CA VAL A 239 -23.93 12.16 -10.67
C VAL A 239 -23.69 11.08 -9.61
N TYR A 240 -23.33 9.89 -10.07
CA TYR A 240 -23.05 8.75 -9.21
C TYR A 240 -21.71 8.14 -9.57
N THR A 241 -20.88 7.90 -8.56
CA THR A 241 -19.59 7.27 -8.75
C THR A 241 -19.21 6.44 -7.54
N TYR A 242 -18.39 5.41 -7.77
CA TYR A 242 -17.68 4.75 -6.69
C TYR A 242 -16.28 4.30 -7.10
N THR A 243 -15.44 4.23 -6.09
CA THR A 243 -14.11 3.62 -6.16
C THR A 243 -14.12 2.30 -5.39
N LEU A 244 -13.19 1.42 -5.72
CA LEU A 244 -12.92 0.21 -4.95
C LEU A 244 -11.53 0.36 -4.33
N THR A 245 -11.47 0.41 -3.00
CA THR A 245 -10.25 0.68 -2.23
C THR A 245 -9.72 -0.63 -1.67
N SER A 246 -9.06 -1.41 -2.52
CA SER A 246 -8.43 -2.70 -2.15
C SER A 246 -7.36 -3.12 -3.16
N GLY A 247 -6.32 -3.82 -2.69
CA GLY A 247 -5.26 -4.37 -3.53
C GLY A 247 -4.67 -3.31 -4.48
N THR A 248 -4.51 -3.66 -5.75
CA THR A 248 -3.95 -2.78 -6.80
C THR A 248 -4.82 -1.58 -7.16
N THR A 249 -6.04 -1.49 -6.63
CA THR A 249 -6.95 -0.35 -6.84
C THR A 249 -7.08 0.55 -5.61
N ASN A 250 -6.31 0.29 -4.55
CA ASN A 250 -6.34 1.11 -3.34
C ASN A 250 -5.86 2.54 -3.63
N ASN A 251 -6.71 3.53 -3.31
CA ASN A 251 -6.38 4.94 -3.44
C ASN A 251 -5.19 5.29 -2.53
N TYR A 252 -4.35 6.24 -2.95
CA TYR A 252 -3.18 6.64 -2.18
C TYR A 252 -2.89 8.14 -2.27
N LEU A 253 -2.23 8.65 -1.24
CA LEU A 253 -1.48 9.91 -1.32
C LEU A 253 -0.07 9.60 -1.82
N GLU A 254 0.41 10.41 -2.76
CA GLU A 254 1.80 10.40 -3.24
C GLU A 254 2.45 11.72 -2.85
N LEU A 255 3.50 11.62 -2.04
CA LEU A 255 4.25 12.73 -1.49
C LEU A 255 5.62 12.77 -2.17
N THR A 256 5.81 13.72 -3.07
CA THR A 256 7.12 13.98 -3.68
C THR A 256 7.90 14.96 -2.81
N TYR A 257 9.18 14.70 -2.61
CA TYR A 257 10.03 15.51 -1.75
C TYR A 257 11.42 15.73 -2.36
N SER A 258 12.13 16.70 -1.81
CA SER A 258 13.54 16.94 -2.09
C SER A 258 14.28 17.37 -0.85
N GLY A 259 15.61 17.26 -0.93
CA GLY A 259 16.49 17.49 0.21
C GLY A 259 16.31 16.42 1.29
N GLY A 260 16.88 16.72 2.45
CA GLY A 260 17.04 15.78 3.55
C GLY A 260 18.24 14.88 3.38
N THR A 261 18.75 14.36 4.50
CA THR A 261 19.87 13.41 4.53
C THR A 261 19.28 12.04 4.82
N ASP A 262 19.49 11.08 3.91
CA ASP A 262 19.36 9.67 4.27
C ASP A 262 20.58 9.32 5.13
N ALA A 263 20.36 8.69 6.27
CA ALA A 263 21.43 8.36 7.21
C ALA A 263 21.41 6.88 7.60
N ASP A 264 20.41 6.14 7.12
CA ASP A 264 20.17 4.76 7.48
C ASP A 264 20.58 3.89 6.29
N ALA A 265 21.27 2.79 6.56
CA ALA A 265 21.54 1.80 5.52
C ALA A 265 20.26 1.05 5.13
N PRO A 266 20.23 0.34 3.98
CA PRO A 266 19.08 -0.46 3.59
C PRO A 266 18.60 -1.38 4.70
N THR A 267 17.30 -1.41 4.94
CA THR A 267 16.69 -2.29 5.95
C THR A 267 16.50 -3.70 5.39
N PRO A 268 17.08 -4.74 5.99
CA PRO A 268 16.94 -6.10 5.49
C PRO A 268 15.72 -6.83 6.05
N THR A 269 15.07 -7.61 5.20
CA THR A 269 14.17 -8.71 5.56
C THR A 269 14.86 -10.02 5.17
N PHE A 270 15.08 -10.89 6.15
CA PHE A 270 15.85 -12.12 5.99
C PHE A 270 15.30 -13.22 6.91
N GLY A 271 15.14 -14.43 6.38
CA GLY A 271 14.91 -15.62 7.19
C GLY A 271 16.25 -16.21 7.60
N GLU A 272 16.66 -16.01 8.85
CA GLU A 272 17.93 -16.51 9.35
C GLU A 272 18.00 -18.04 9.39
N TYR A 273 19.07 -18.58 8.81
CA TYR A 273 19.45 -19.99 8.91
C TYR A 273 20.60 -20.06 9.92
N ASP A 274 20.27 -20.02 11.21
CA ASP A 274 21.22 -19.82 12.31
C ASP A 274 20.99 -20.81 13.45
N GLY A 275 22.08 -21.25 14.08
CA GLY A 275 22.03 -22.04 15.31
C GLY A 275 21.61 -23.50 15.12
N ILE A 276 21.64 -24.02 13.89
CA ILE A 276 21.10 -25.34 13.57
C ILE A 276 22.14 -26.33 13.03
N THR A 277 21.81 -27.61 13.19
CA THR A 277 22.48 -28.73 12.52
C THR A 277 21.63 -29.16 11.33
N SER A 278 22.13 -28.98 10.12
CA SER A 278 21.53 -29.47 8.87
C SER A 278 22.02 -30.87 8.56
N TYR A 279 21.19 -31.66 7.89
CA TYR A 279 21.58 -32.99 7.35
C TYR A 279 21.63 -33.01 5.82
N ILE A 280 21.59 -31.83 5.21
CA ILE A 280 21.63 -31.68 3.76
C ILE A 280 23.06 -31.33 3.39
N GLU A 281 23.66 -31.98 2.41
CA GLU A 281 24.92 -31.54 1.80
C GLU A 281 24.60 -30.62 0.60
N GLY A 282 25.60 -30.04 -0.04
CA GLY A 282 25.42 -29.25 -1.26
C GLY A 282 25.60 -27.74 -1.09
N GLU A 283 25.62 -27.05 -2.23
CA GLU A 283 25.54 -25.59 -2.28
C GLU A 283 24.28 -25.05 -1.58
N ARG A 284 24.37 -23.85 -1.00
CA ARG A 284 23.24 -23.16 -0.35
C ARG A 284 22.95 -21.83 -1.01
N THR A 285 21.69 -21.65 -1.40
CA THR A 285 21.20 -20.36 -1.89
C THR A 285 20.57 -19.60 -0.74
N PHE A 286 21.13 -18.43 -0.44
CA PHE A 286 20.58 -17.49 0.54
C PHE A 286 19.85 -16.36 -0.21
N PHE A 287 18.75 -15.92 0.38
CA PHE A 287 17.91 -14.85 -0.13
C PHE A 287 17.94 -13.67 0.83
N ILE A 288 17.88 -12.45 0.34
CA ILE A 288 17.69 -11.26 1.18
C ILE A 288 16.81 -10.26 0.44
N GLU A 289 15.90 -9.63 1.15
CA GLU A 289 15.13 -8.49 0.66
C GLU A 289 15.62 -7.24 1.37
N LEU A 290 15.83 -6.16 0.61
CA LEU A 290 16.32 -4.89 1.12
C LEU A 290 15.32 -3.79 0.78
N PHE A 291 14.99 -2.98 1.76
CA PHE A 291 14.17 -1.77 1.63
C PHE A 291 15.01 -0.52 1.89
N ASP A 292 14.99 0.43 0.97
CA ASP A 292 15.68 1.70 1.13
C ASP A 292 15.03 2.83 0.31
N ASN A 293 14.83 4.01 0.90
CA ASN A 293 14.16 5.12 0.22
C ASN A 293 15.09 5.89 -0.74
N SER A 294 16.40 5.95 -0.47
CA SER A 294 17.40 6.47 -1.41
C SER A 294 17.75 5.46 -2.52
N GLY A 295 17.40 4.19 -2.29
CA GLY A 295 17.50 3.08 -3.21
C GLY A 295 18.72 2.21 -2.93
N ILE A 296 18.68 0.96 -3.40
CA ILE A 296 19.74 -0.02 -3.13
C ILE A 296 20.85 0.07 -4.19
N ASP A 297 22.12 0.12 -3.77
CA ASP A 297 23.24 0.07 -4.70
C ASP A 297 23.40 -1.36 -5.24
N THR A 298 23.24 -1.51 -6.56
CA THR A 298 23.38 -2.78 -7.28
C THR A 298 24.58 -2.79 -8.22
N THR A 299 25.43 -1.77 -8.14
CA THR A 299 26.59 -1.63 -9.02
C THR A 299 27.68 -2.66 -8.67
N SER A 300 28.43 -3.05 -9.69
CA SER A 300 29.52 -4.03 -9.51
C SER A 300 30.57 -3.50 -8.53
N GLY A 301 30.79 -4.24 -7.44
CA GLY A 301 31.68 -3.87 -6.34
C GLY A 301 30.96 -3.42 -5.07
N ASN A 302 29.71 -2.97 -5.21
CA ASN A 302 28.90 -2.41 -4.11
C ASN A 302 27.57 -3.14 -3.89
N ALA A 303 27.21 -4.04 -4.82
CA ALA A 303 26.01 -4.85 -4.71
C ALA A 303 25.95 -5.63 -3.38
N PRO A 304 24.74 -5.93 -2.87
CA PRO A 304 24.57 -6.78 -1.70
C PRO A 304 25.39 -8.05 -1.84
N SER A 305 26.10 -8.43 -0.78
CA SER A 305 27.07 -9.52 -0.83
C SER A 305 26.92 -10.44 0.36
N LEU A 306 26.93 -11.74 0.09
CA LEU A 306 27.01 -12.78 1.11
C LEU A 306 28.48 -13.06 1.39
N HIS A 307 28.85 -12.99 2.67
CA HIS A 307 30.17 -13.39 3.15
C HIS A 307 30.00 -14.68 3.93
N TYR A 308 30.66 -15.76 3.52
CA TYR A 308 30.64 -17.03 4.27
C TYR A 308 32.04 -17.63 4.44
N ALA A 309 32.25 -18.38 5.52
CA ALA A 309 33.46 -19.12 5.79
C ALA A 309 33.12 -20.54 6.26
N ILE A 310 33.84 -21.51 5.71
CA ILE A 310 33.75 -22.94 6.07
C ILE A 310 34.89 -23.27 7.04
N ASP A 311 34.58 -24.00 8.10
CA ASP A 311 35.48 -24.47 9.16
C ASP A 311 36.35 -23.38 9.79
N ASN A 312 35.74 -22.21 10.02
CA ASN A 312 36.42 -21.00 10.51
C ASN A 312 37.59 -20.55 9.60
N GLY A 313 37.50 -20.84 8.30
CA GLY A 313 38.42 -20.39 7.27
C GLY A 313 38.31 -18.89 6.96
N THR A 314 38.87 -18.50 5.81
CA THR A 314 38.74 -17.12 5.32
C THR A 314 37.38 -16.91 4.69
N TYR A 315 36.77 -15.74 4.93
CA TYR A 315 35.51 -15.37 4.29
C TYR A 315 35.65 -15.30 2.77
N THR A 316 34.77 -16.02 2.09
CA THR A 316 34.49 -15.90 0.66
C THR A 316 33.34 -14.91 0.49
N THR A 317 33.53 -13.93 -0.38
CA THR A 317 32.50 -12.94 -0.73
C THR A 317 31.85 -13.30 -2.05
N VAL A 318 30.52 -13.40 -2.04
CA VAL A 318 29.70 -13.66 -3.23
C VAL A 318 28.79 -12.47 -3.43
N ALA A 319 29.01 -11.73 -4.53
CA ALA A 319 28.10 -10.68 -4.95
C ALA A 319 26.74 -11.30 -5.31
N ALA A 320 25.67 -10.77 -4.73
CA ALA A 320 24.34 -11.28 -4.97
C ALA A 320 23.78 -10.82 -6.31
N THR A 321 22.89 -11.64 -6.83
CA THR A 321 22.16 -11.36 -8.06
C THR A 321 20.73 -10.98 -7.73
N THR A 322 20.23 -9.94 -8.40
CA THR A 322 18.83 -9.51 -8.26
C THR A 322 17.87 -10.60 -8.73
N ILE A 323 16.81 -10.78 -7.96
CA ILE A 323 15.62 -11.56 -8.33
C ILE A 323 14.59 -10.57 -8.88
N GLY A 324 13.99 -10.90 -10.03
CA GLY A 324 13.05 -10.01 -10.70
C GLY A 324 13.69 -8.73 -11.24
N SER A 325 13.08 -7.56 -10.95
CA SER A 325 13.52 -6.26 -11.44
C SER A 325 13.86 -5.31 -10.28
N CYS A 326 15.15 -5.07 -10.05
CA CYS A 326 15.65 -4.01 -9.16
C CYS A 326 16.33 -2.95 -10.03
N GLY A 327 15.68 -1.79 -10.18
CA GLY A 327 16.28 -0.64 -10.87
C GLY A 327 16.85 0.37 -9.88
N THR A 328 17.59 1.36 -10.37
CA THR A 328 18.19 2.42 -9.53
C THR A 328 17.20 3.38 -8.86
N THR A 329 15.90 3.12 -8.98
CA THR A 329 14.82 3.85 -8.30
C THR A 329 13.90 2.91 -7.52
N ALA A 330 14.24 1.62 -7.45
CA ALA A 330 13.48 0.65 -6.67
C ALA A 330 13.85 0.85 -5.20
N THR A 331 12.82 1.00 -4.37
CA THR A 331 12.97 1.14 -2.91
C THR A 331 12.88 -0.19 -2.18
N GLU A 332 12.64 -1.27 -2.93
CA GLU A 332 12.49 -2.64 -2.43
C GLU A 332 13.08 -3.56 -3.50
N CYS A 333 14.04 -4.40 -3.11
CA CYS A 333 14.72 -5.31 -4.01
C CYS A 333 15.05 -6.64 -3.33
N GLN A 334 14.92 -7.72 -4.08
CA GLN A 334 15.24 -9.06 -3.65
C GLN A 334 16.51 -9.57 -4.33
N PHE A 335 17.32 -10.30 -3.57
CA PHE A 335 18.63 -10.77 -3.99
C PHE A 335 18.84 -12.22 -3.59
N LYS A 336 19.66 -12.93 -4.37
CA LYS A 336 20.19 -14.25 -4.01
C LYS A 336 21.68 -14.35 -4.19
N ALA A 337 22.32 -15.11 -3.31
CA ALA A 337 23.73 -15.52 -3.41
C ALA A 337 23.86 -16.99 -3.05
N GLN A 338 24.80 -17.69 -3.69
CA GLN A 338 25.01 -19.12 -3.49
C GLN A 338 26.40 -19.39 -2.92
N THR A 339 26.50 -20.27 -1.93
CA THR A 339 27.78 -20.77 -1.42
C THR A 339 28.42 -21.75 -2.40
N SER A 340 29.69 -22.09 -2.17
CA SER A 340 30.25 -23.33 -2.73
C SER A 340 29.54 -24.56 -2.16
N ASP A 341 29.86 -25.72 -2.71
CA ASP A 341 29.47 -27.02 -2.19
C ASP A 341 29.89 -27.14 -0.72
N ILE A 342 28.97 -27.61 0.14
CA ILE A 342 29.18 -27.84 1.58
C ILE A 342 28.96 -29.33 1.86
N THR A 343 29.89 -29.94 2.59
CA THR A 343 29.90 -31.38 2.86
C THR A 343 29.62 -31.71 4.33
N ALA A 344 29.24 -32.96 4.61
CA ALA A 344 29.03 -33.43 5.95
C ALA A 344 30.32 -33.29 6.79
N GLY A 345 30.17 -32.74 7.99
CA GLY A 345 31.25 -32.41 8.91
C GLY A 345 31.70 -30.94 8.84
N GLU A 346 31.17 -30.12 7.93
CA GLU A 346 31.56 -28.73 7.78
C GLU A 346 30.74 -27.77 8.65
N TYR A 347 31.42 -26.81 9.26
CA TYR A 347 30.83 -25.71 10.01
C TYR A 347 30.87 -24.42 9.20
N VAL A 348 29.71 -23.81 8.97
CA VAL A 348 29.59 -22.60 8.14
C VAL A 348 29.23 -21.43 9.02
N THR A 349 29.93 -20.30 8.80
CA THR A 349 29.53 -18.99 9.33
C THR A 349 29.26 -18.04 8.18
N TYR A 350 28.29 -17.15 8.32
CA TYR A 350 27.97 -16.19 7.26
C TYR A 350 27.33 -14.90 7.77
N TYR A 351 27.39 -13.86 6.95
CA TYR A 351 26.68 -12.59 7.14
C TYR A 351 26.48 -11.88 5.78
N TRP A 352 25.59 -10.90 5.75
CA TRP A 352 25.34 -10.05 4.59
C TRP A 352 25.96 -8.66 4.77
N SER A 353 26.42 -8.05 3.68
CA SER A 353 26.71 -6.61 3.59
C SER A 353 25.94 -5.98 2.43
N PHE A 354 25.53 -4.74 2.60
CA PHE A 354 24.76 -3.98 1.61
C PHE A 354 24.95 -2.48 1.85
N GLN A 355 24.66 -1.67 0.83
CA GLN A 355 24.65 -0.22 0.95
C GLN A 355 23.59 0.40 0.05
N ASP A 356 23.24 1.64 0.34
CA ASP A 356 22.32 2.43 -0.48
C ASP A 356 23.04 3.26 -1.55
N MET A 357 22.27 4.05 -2.29
CA MET A 357 22.78 5.04 -3.25
C MET A 357 22.74 6.47 -2.71
N ASN A 358 22.87 6.64 -1.39
CA ASN A 358 22.79 7.96 -0.77
C ASN A 358 23.88 8.90 -1.29
N VAL A 359 23.52 10.18 -1.35
CA VAL A 359 24.38 11.27 -1.78
C VAL A 359 24.31 12.41 -0.76
N ASP A 360 25.43 13.06 -0.54
CA ASP A 360 25.51 14.22 0.35
C ASP A 360 24.75 15.44 -0.24
N SER A 361 24.66 16.51 0.56
CA SER A 361 24.01 17.77 0.15
C SER A 361 24.61 18.46 -1.08
N THR A 362 25.78 18.00 -1.56
CA THR A 362 26.46 18.50 -2.76
C THR A 362 26.23 17.59 -3.98
N GLY A 363 25.59 16.44 -3.78
CA GLY A 363 25.36 15.41 -4.79
C GLY A 363 26.54 14.44 -4.96
N ALA A 364 27.51 14.43 -4.05
CA ALA A 364 28.58 13.43 -4.03
C ALA A 364 28.09 12.15 -3.35
N SER A 365 28.60 10.99 -3.77
CA SER A 365 28.24 9.69 -3.17
C SER A 365 28.65 9.65 -1.69
N ASP A 366 27.69 9.32 -0.83
CA ASP A 366 27.85 9.20 0.63
C ASP A 366 27.00 8.02 1.13
N PRO A 367 27.30 6.78 0.69
CA PRO A 367 26.41 5.65 0.89
C PRO A 367 26.36 5.23 2.36
N ASN A 368 25.20 4.82 2.82
CA ASN A 368 25.02 4.23 4.14
C ASN A 368 25.21 2.71 4.03
N GLU A 369 26.27 2.20 4.67
CA GLU A 369 26.61 0.78 4.69
C GLU A 369 25.95 0.05 5.86
N GLY A 370 25.46 -1.16 5.60
CA GLY A 370 24.85 -2.04 6.59
C GLY A 370 25.36 -3.47 6.51
N THR A 371 25.27 -4.18 7.64
CA THR A 371 25.49 -5.62 7.72
C THR A 371 24.32 -6.32 8.38
N LEU A 372 24.13 -7.59 8.06
CA LEU A 372 23.22 -8.48 8.78
C LEU A 372 23.96 -9.77 9.17
N PRO A 373 24.15 -10.04 10.48
CA PRO A 373 23.66 -9.28 11.63
C PRO A 373 24.21 -7.85 11.73
N ALA A 374 23.46 -6.95 12.37
CA ALA A 374 23.89 -5.57 12.57
C ALA A 374 25.06 -5.50 13.57
N LEU A 375 26.00 -4.58 13.32
CA LEU A 375 27.10 -4.32 14.24
C LEU A 375 26.58 -3.78 15.57
N THR A 376 27.19 -4.22 16.67
CA THR A 376 26.86 -3.71 18.02
C THR A 376 28.07 -3.08 18.69
N GLY A 377 27.87 -1.94 19.35
CA GLY A 377 28.92 -1.24 20.09
C GLY A 377 30.08 -0.79 19.20
N THR A 378 31.28 -1.31 19.44
CA THR A 378 32.51 -0.99 18.71
C THR A 378 32.91 -2.07 17.71
N GLN A 379 32.00 -2.96 17.33
CA GLN A 379 32.28 -4.01 16.34
C GLN A 379 32.59 -3.40 14.97
N THR A 380 33.60 -3.94 14.31
CA THR A 380 33.93 -3.64 12.89
C THR A 380 33.59 -4.81 11.97
N THR A 381 33.12 -5.92 12.54
CA THR A 381 32.72 -7.15 11.85
C THR A 381 31.54 -7.72 12.62
N PRO A 382 30.45 -8.12 11.93
CA PRO A 382 29.28 -8.63 12.62
C PRO A 382 29.58 -9.96 13.29
N THR A 383 28.82 -10.27 14.34
CA THR A 383 28.77 -11.65 14.84
C THR A 383 28.01 -12.46 13.80
N PRO A 384 28.65 -13.42 13.10
CA PRO A 384 28.03 -14.10 11.98
C PRO A 384 26.95 -15.07 12.46
N TYR A 385 25.98 -15.35 11.60
CA TYR A 385 25.13 -16.52 11.71
C TYR A 385 25.96 -17.79 11.48
N TRP A 386 25.48 -18.93 11.95
CA TRP A 386 26.17 -20.21 11.76
C TRP A 386 25.23 -21.39 11.62
N PHE A 387 25.71 -22.43 10.93
CA PHE A 387 25.10 -23.76 10.94
C PHE A 387 26.19 -24.82 10.76
N PHE A 388 25.86 -26.06 11.10
CA PHE A 388 26.73 -27.22 10.90
C PHE A 388 26.03 -28.22 9.99
N VAL A 389 26.74 -28.80 9.03
CA VAL A 389 26.22 -29.92 8.23
C VAL A 389 26.71 -31.21 8.85
N ASP A 390 25.81 -32.02 9.38
CA ASP A 390 26.11 -33.36 9.89
C ASP A 390 25.74 -34.43 8.86
N ASP A 391 26.33 -35.61 9.03
CA ASP A 391 25.98 -36.77 8.22
C ASP A 391 24.53 -37.19 8.51
N VAL A 392 23.77 -37.51 7.46
CA VAL A 392 22.39 -37.99 7.59
C VAL A 392 22.30 -39.29 8.41
N ASP A 393 23.35 -40.10 8.44
CA ASP A 393 23.43 -41.31 9.27
C ASP A 393 23.50 -40.98 10.77
N ASN A 394 23.95 -39.77 11.13
CA ASN A 394 24.01 -39.29 12.51
C ASN A 394 22.69 -38.72 13.03
N ALA A 395 21.68 -38.59 12.16
CA ALA A 395 20.34 -38.11 12.53
C ALA A 395 19.62 -39.04 13.54
N GLY A 396 20.12 -40.24 13.84
CA GLY A 396 19.61 -41.07 14.93
C GLY A 396 18.10 -41.39 14.85
N ASP A 397 17.33 -41.04 15.90
CA ASP A 397 15.86 -41.19 15.95
C ASP A 397 15.11 -39.97 15.38
N ASP A 398 15.84 -38.99 14.83
CA ASP A 398 15.25 -37.77 14.30
C ASP A 398 14.27 -38.12 13.19
N LYS A 399 13.01 -37.79 13.44
CA LYS A 399 11.92 -38.22 12.58
C LYS A 399 12.00 -37.42 11.30
N LYS A 400 12.52 -38.06 10.26
CA LYS A 400 12.40 -37.56 8.90
C LYS A 400 10.98 -37.79 8.39
N PHE A 401 10.25 -36.71 8.13
CA PHE A 401 9.01 -36.78 7.38
C PHE A 401 9.28 -36.41 5.92
N VAL A 402 8.95 -37.31 5.00
CA VAL A 402 9.08 -37.06 3.55
C VAL A 402 7.71 -37.11 2.91
N GLN A 403 7.41 -36.09 2.11
CA GLN A 403 6.25 -36.06 1.24
C GLN A 403 6.70 -35.83 -0.21
N LEU A 404 6.64 -36.88 -1.02
CA LEU A 404 6.79 -36.79 -2.47
C LEU A 404 5.41 -36.56 -3.10
N THR A 405 5.31 -35.57 -3.97
CA THR A 405 4.17 -35.35 -4.86
C THR A 405 4.68 -35.38 -6.29
N THR A 406 4.18 -36.33 -7.09
CA THR A 406 4.56 -36.45 -8.50
C THR A 406 3.50 -35.83 -9.40
N ASP A 407 3.88 -35.56 -10.65
CA ASP A 407 2.99 -35.03 -11.69
C ASP A 407 2.31 -33.70 -11.31
N VAL A 408 3.04 -32.83 -10.61
CA VAL A 408 2.54 -31.51 -10.20
C VAL A 408 2.61 -30.56 -11.38
N SER A 409 1.53 -29.79 -11.60
CA SER A 409 1.55 -28.69 -12.55
C SER A 409 1.17 -27.39 -11.84
N ALA A 410 1.96 -26.32 -12.05
CA ALA A 410 1.60 -24.98 -11.57
C ALA A 410 0.56 -24.31 -12.47
N TYR A 411 0.19 -24.93 -13.60
CA TYR A 411 -0.85 -24.48 -14.51
C TYR A 411 -2.23 -24.98 -14.10
N ASN A 412 -3.28 -24.41 -14.69
CA ASN A 412 -4.62 -24.92 -14.47
C ASN A 412 -4.73 -26.40 -14.90
N SER A 413 -5.52 -27.19 -14.15
CA SER A 413 -5.68 -28.63 -14.36
C SER A 413 -6.26 -29.05 -15.71
N ARG A 414 -6.76 -28.10 -16.52
CA ARG A 414 -7.33 -28.36 -17.85
C ARG A 414 -6.33 -28.18 -18.99
N THR A 415 -5.22 -27.48 -18.73
CA THR A 415 -4.15 -27.21 -19.71
C THR A 415 -2.77 -27.20 -19.01
N PRO A 416 -2.36 -28.31 -18.38
CA PRO A 416 -1.01 -28.42 -17.84
C PRO A 416 -0.01 -28.35 -19.01
N ALA A 417 0.91 -27.37 -18.96
CA ALA A 417 1.95 -27.23 -19.98
C ALA A 417 3.01 -28.32 -19.83
N LYS A 418 3.50 -28.47 -18.59
CA LYS A 418 4.43 -29.49 -18.12
C LYS A 418 4.11 -29.85 -16.68
N ASN A 419 4.65 -31.00 -16.27
CA ASN A 419 4.64 -31.46 -14.88
C ASN A 419 6.06 -31.44 -14.33
N PHE A 420 6.17 -31.38 -13.02
CA PHE A 420 7.37 -31.58 -12.25
C PHE A 420 7.05 -32.45 -11.03
N ASP A 421 8.05 -33.14 -10.51
CA ASP A 421 7.93 -33.81 -9.22
C ASP A 421 8.50 -32.90 -8.13
N ARG A 422 7.92 -32.96 -6.93
CA ARG A 422 8.40 -32.19 -5.79
C ARG A 422 8.40 -33.02 -4.53
N GLN A 423 9.41 -32.82 -3.71
CA GLN A 423 9.57 -33.48 -2.42
C GLN A 423 9.77 -32.43 -1.34
N MET A 424 9.07 -32.58 -0.22
CA MET A 424 9.40 -31.89 1.03
C MET A 424 9.94 -32.93 2.00
N THR A 425 11.06 -32.59 2.63
CA THR A 425 11.68 -33.34 3.72
C THR A 425 11.69 -32.44 4.95
N TYR A 426 11.22 -32.94 6.09
CA TYR A 426 11.30 -32.27 7.38
C TYR A 426 12.19 -33.07 8.33
N PHE A 427 13.09 -32.39 9.03
CA PHE A 427 13.97 -32.94 10.06
C PHE A 427 13.56 -32.42 11.45
N ASP A 428 13.11 -33.34 12.31
CA ASP A 428 12.52 -33.00 13.62
C ASP A 428 13.50 -32.39 14.63
N GLN A 429 14.81 -32.68 14.52
CA GLN A 429 15.79 -32.18 15.49
C GLN A 429 16.22 -30.73 15.23
N SER A 430 16.23 -30.32 13.97
CA SER A 430 16.64 -28.98 13.53
C SER A 430 15.47 -28.09 13.14
N ASP A 431 14.24 -28.59 13.21
CA ASP A 431 13.03 -27.96 12.66
C ASP A 431 13.23 -27.53 11.18
N GLU A 432 14.09 -28.22 10.44
CA GLU A 432 14.48 -27.87 9.08
C GLU A 432 13.50 -28.44 8.05
N TYR A 433 13.07 -27.60 7.10
CA TYR A 433 12.31 -28.00 5.92
C TYR A 433 13.17 -27.86 4.67
N TYR A 434 13.35 -28.97 3.95
CA TYR A 434 14.07 -29.01 2.69
C TYR A 434 13.11 -29.35 1.55
N PHE A 435 13.13 -28.52 0.51
CA PHE A 435 12.26 -28.65 -0.66
C PHE A 435 13.10 -28.94 -1.90
N GLU A 436 12.74 -30.00 -2.60
CA GLU A 436 13.38 -30.44 -3.84
C GLU A 436 12.37 -30.46 -4.97
N PHE A 437 12.82 -30.03 -6.16
CA PHE A 437 12.01 -30.00 -7.36
C PHE A 437 12.76 -30.73 -8.47
N ASP A 438 12.17 -31.79 -9.01
CA ASP A 438 12.63 -32.39 -10.26
C ASP A 438 12.00 -31.62 -11.42
N THR A 439 12.75 -30.64 -11.91
CA THR A 439 12.37 -29.82 -13.06
C THR A 439 12.95 -30.34 -14.37
N SER A 440 13.41 -31.60 -14.45
CA SER A 440 14.06 -32.14 -15.64
C SER A 440 13.19 -32.11 -16.90
N ASP A 441 11.87 -32.19 -16.73
CA ASP A 441 10.88 -32.10 -17.80
C ASP A 441 10.46 -30.66 -18.15
N CYS A 442 11.00 -29.67 -17.44
CA CYS A 442 10.71 -28.25 -17.58
C CYS A 442 11.64 -27.58 -18.59
N GLY A 443 11.06 -26.67 -19.38
CA GLY A 443 11.79 -25.78 -20.28
C GLY A 443 11.41 -24.31 -20.06
N THR A 444 11.56 -23.49 -21.08
CA THR A 444 11.20 -22.07 -21.05
C THR A 444 9.87 -21.79 -21.77
N GLY A 445 9.24 -20.65 -21.50
CA GLY A 445 8.04 -20.20 -22.21
C GLY A 445 6.86 -21.18 -22.03
N SER A 446 6.25 -21.63 -23.13
CA SER A 446 5.12 -22.57 -23.08
C SER A 446 5.49 -23.98 -22.61
N SER A 447 6.78 -24.27 -22.38
CA SER A 447 7.26 -25.51 -21.78
C SER A 447 7.73 -25.33 -20.34
N SER A 448 7.52 -24.15 -19.73
CA SER A 448 7.84 -23.96 -18.31
C SER A 448 6.89 -24.75 -17.41
N CYS A 449 7.41 -25.21 -16.28
CA CYS A 449 6.62 -25.87 -15.24
C CYS A 449 5.95 -24.88 -14.30
N PHE A 450 6.49 -23.66 -14.24
CA PHE A 450 6.04 -22.55 -13.41
C PHE A 450 5.49 -21.42 -14.28
N TYR A 451 4.50 -20.68 -13.77
CA TYR A 451 3.94 -19.53 -14.48
C TYR A 451 5.00 -18.43 -14.64
N SER A 452 5.26 -18.00 -15.88
CA SER A 452 6.24 -16.95 -16.22
C SER A 452 5.63 -15.58 -16.56
N GLY A 453 4.33 -15.36 -16.29
CA GLY A 453 3.64 -14.11 -16.63
C GLY A 453 3.70 -13.07 -15.51
N SER A 454 3.83 -11.78 -15.82
CA SER A 454 3.93 -10.68 -14.84
C SER A 454 2.59 -10.11 -14.34
N SER A 455 1.47 -10.83 -14.53
CA SER A 455 0.15 -10.30 -14.18
C SER A 455 -0.24 -10.61 -12.73
N SER A 456 -0.72 -9.59 -12.02
CA SER A 456 -1.38 -9.59 -10.70
C SER A 456 -2.54 -10.59 -10.48
N GLN A 457 -2.75 -11.55 -11.38
CA GLN A 457 -3.67 -12.69 -11.27
C GLN A 457 -2.97 -13.98 -10.78
N ASN A 458 -1.65 -13.95 -10.54
CA ASN A 458 -0.85 -15.14 -10.21
C ASN A 458 -0.91 -15.59 -8.75
N TYR A 459 -1.47 -14.79 -7.83
CA TYR A 459 -1.58 -15.10 -6.40
C TYR A 459 -2.38 -16.37 -6.05
N PHE A 460 -3.01 -17.01 -7.04
CA PHE A 460 -3.79 -18.24 -6.83
C PHE A 460 -2.98 -19.52 -7.02
N TYR A 461 -1.74 -19.43 -7.51
CA TYR A 461 -0.89 -20.59 -7.80
C TYR A 461 0.43 -20.55 -7.03
N ASN A 462 0.45 -20.01 -5.81
CA ASN A 462 1.58 -20.17 -4.91
C ASN A 462 1.74 -21.67 -4.64
N ASN A 463 2.88 -22.23 -5.05
CA ASN A 463 3.09 -23.68 -5.06
C ASN A 463 3.12 -24.26 -3.64
N TRP A 464 3.49 -23.46 -2.64
CA TRP A 464 3.44 -23.83 -1.23
C TRP A 464 2.99 -22.67 -0.34
N VAL A 465 2.05 -22.99 0.55
CA VAL A 465 1.73 -22.16 1.72
C VAL A 465 2.08 -23.00 2.92
N VAL A 466 3.06 -22.59 3.71
CA VAL A 466 3.33 -23.22 4.99
C VAL A 466 2.44 -22.55 6.03
N GLN A 467 1.59 -23.36 6.64
CA GLN A 467 0.72 -22.94 7.73
C GLN A 467 1.08 -23.78 8.95
N TRP A 468 1.30 -23.11 10.07
CA TRP A 468 1.53 -23.79 11.34
C TRP A 468 0.53 -23.31 12.38
N GLN A 469 0.30 -24.16 13.38
CA GLN A 469 -0.56 -23.85 14.51
C GLN A 469 0.26 -23.12 15.57
N THR A 470 -0.35 -22.19 16.28
CA THR A 470 0.22 -21.63 17.50
C THR A 470 -0.63 -22.02 18.69
N SER A 471 -0.10 -21.86 19.91
CA SER A 471 -0.84 -22.11 21.16
C SER A 471 -2.15 -21.31 21.25
N THR A 472 -2.22 -20.17 20.56
CA THR A 472 -3.41 -19.31 20.47
C THR A 472 -4.46 -19.83 19.48
N TYR A 473 -4.07 -20.67 18.52
CA TYR A 473 -4.95 -21.18 17.46
C TYR A 473 -4.69 -22.68 17.17
N PRO A 474 -5.15 -23.57 18.07
CA PRO A 474 -4.98 -25.02 17.93
C PRO A 474 -5.89 -25.63 16.85
N ALA A 475 -5.50 -26.79 16.31
CA ALA A 475 -6.33 -27.54 15.37
C ALA A 475 -7.73 -27.85 15.93
N SER A 476 -8.78 -27.48 15.20
CA SER A 476 -10.17 -27.80 15.56
C SER A 476 -10.76 -28.99 14.79
N SER A 477 -10.01 -29.60 13.86
CA SER A 477 -10.50 -30.76 13.09
C SER A 477 -9.40 -31.75 12.68
N SER A 478 -9.79 -33.01 12.49
CA SER A 478 -8.95 -34.15 12.05
C SER A 478 -8.42 -34.05 10.62
N TYR A 479 -8.78 -32.99 9.91
CA TYR A 479 -8.21 -32.58 8.64
C TYR A 479 -7.67 -31.17 8.85
N ASN A 480 -6.36 -31.03 8.73
CA ASN A 480 -5.55 -29.90 9.20
C ASN A 480 -5.69 -28.65 8.31
N THR A 481 -6.91 -28.28 7.92
CA THR A 481 -7.19 -27.13 7.02
C THR A 481 -8.34 -26.23 7.51
N GLY A 482 -8.85 -26.43 8.73
CA GLY A 482 -10.07 -25.79 9.22
C GLY A 482 -9.94 -24.85 10.43
N GLY A 483 -8.74 -24.55 10.92
CA GLY A 483 -8.54 -23.64 12.06
C GLY A 483 -8.45 -22.17 11.63
N SER A 484 -8.86 -21.24 12.50
CA SER A 484 -8.55 -19.81 12.35
C SER A 484 -7.03 -19.66 12.47
N SER A 485 -6.31 -19.60 11.35
CA SER A 485 -4.84 -19.70 11.33
C SER A 485 -4.15 -18.37 11.69
N PRO A 486 -3.07 -18.37 12.50
CA PRO A 486 -2.30 -17.18 12.86
C PRO A 486 -0.94 -17.07 12.18
N GLY A 487 -0.48 -18.10 11.46
CA GLY A 487 0.80 -18.14 10.78
C GLY A 487 0.59 -18.61 9.34
N LYS A 488 0.78 -17.70 8.39
CA LYS A 488 0.74 -18.01 6.97
C LYS A 488 1.96 -17.35 6.34
N VAL A 489 2.90 -18.17 5.88
CA VAL A 489 3.98 -17.72 4.99
C VAL A 489 3.70 -18.32 3.63
N TYR A 490 3.59 -17.44 2.65
CA TYR A 490 3.65 -17.83 1.26
C TYR A 490 5.12 -18.09 0.97
N LEU A 491 5.46 -19.33 0.60
CA LEU A 491 6.75 -19.58 -0.02
C LEU A 491 6.55 -19.14 -1.47
N ASP A 492 6.92 -17.89 -1.75
CA ASP A 492 7.00 -17.43 -3.12
C ASP A 492 8.18 -18.13 -3.78
N ASP A 493 7.91 -18.65 -4.97
CA ASP A 493 8.81 -19.42 -5.81
C ASP A 493 9.14 -18.47 -6.96
N ASP A 494 10.22 -17.70 -6.80
CA ASP A 494 10.69 -16.72 -7.79
C ASP A 494 12.04 -17.12 -8.42
#